data_AF-A0A536X8G9-F1
#
_entry.id   AF-A0A536X8G9-F1
#
_cell.length_a   1.000
_cell.length_b   1.000
_cell.length_c   1.000
_cell.angle_alpha   90.00
_cell.angle_beta   90.00
_cell.angle_gamma   90.00
#
_symmetry.space_group_name_H-M   'P 1'
#
loop_
_entity.id
_entity.type
_entity.pdbx_description
1 polymer ?
#
loop_
_entity_poly.entity_id
_entity_poly.type
_entity_poly.pdbx_seq_one_letter_code
_entity_poly.pdbx_strand_id
1 'polypeptide(L)'
;MSIEQPQHAAASEDLKAPGVLLMILEGRAPWELAATLAATPWLRRLPAGDGHPVLVFPGLGAHDFTTVPLRNFLEDRGYVAYPWKQGFNFGPRSGVLERCHEQLDEIYAKHQRPA
;
A
#
# COMPACT_ATOMS: atom_id res chain seq x y z
N MET A 1 -23.57 25.84 -4.57
CA MET A 1 -22.33 25.79 -5.37
C MET A 1 -22.02 24.31 -5.57
N SER A 2 -22.54 23.72 -6.64
CA SER A 2 -22.41 22.29 -6.91
C SER A 2 -20.99 22.06 -7.42
N ILE A 3 -20.19 21.35 -6.65
CA ILE A 3 -18.88 20.88 -7.12
C ILE A 3 -19.19 19.76 -8.12
N GLU A 4 -19.10 20.06 -9.42
CA GLU A 4 -19.04 19.01 -10.44
C GLU A 4 -17.80 18.17 -10.14
N GLN A 5 -18.01 16.90 -9.75
CA GLN A 5 -16.93 15.94 -9.70
C GLN A 5 -16.36 15.79 -11.10
N PRO A 6 -15.05 16.01 -11.33
CA PRO A 6 -14.46 15.73 -12.62
C PRO A 6 -14.61 14.24 -12.87
N GLN A 7 -15.44 13.92 -13.87
CA GLN A 7 -15.57 12.59 -14.42
C GLN A 7 -14.20 12.24 -15.03
N HIS A 8 -13.32 11.59 -14.27
CA HIS A 8 -12.21 10.86 -14.87
C HIS A 8 -12.84 9.67 -15.60
N ALA A 9 -13.34 9.93 -16.80
CA ALA A 9 -13.44 8.92 -17.84
C ALA A 9 -12.00 8.51 -18.15
N ALA A 10 -11.43 7.66 -17.28
CA ALA A 10 -10.22 6.94 -17.62
C ALA A 10 -10.57 6.18 -18.91
N ALA A 11 -9.85 6.51 -19.98
CA ALA A 11 -10.01 5.89 -21.27
C ALA A 11 -10.16 4.38 -21.07
N SER A 12 -11.27 3.82 -21.56
CA SER A 12 -11.46 2.38 -21.69
C SER A 12 -10.53 1.89 -22.82
N GLU A 13 -9.22 2.08 -22.65
CA GLU A 13 -8.27 1.24 -23.35
C GLU A 13 -8.53 -0.19 -22.87
N ASP A 14 -8.61 -1.14 -23.80
CA ASP A 14 -8.74 -2.56 -23.50
C ASP A 14 -7.54 -3.01 -22.65
N LEU A 15 -7.67 -2.91 -21.33
CA LEU A 15 -6.67 -3.37 -20.38
C LEU A 15 -6.60 -4.89 -20.45
N LYS A 16 -5.61 -5.40 -21.19
CA LYS A 16 -5.35 -6.82 -21.32
C LYS A 16 -4.63 -7.33 -20.07
N ALA A 17 -5.11 -8.47 -19.55
CA ALA A 17 -4.42 -9.16 -18.45
C ALA A 17 -2.97 -9.53 -18.84
N PRO A 18 -2.02 -9.53 -17.88
CA PRO A 18 -0.66 -9.96 -18.13
C PRO A 18 -0.60 -11.37 -18.73
N GLY A 19 0.30 -11.59 -19.69
CA GLY A 19 0.54 -12.91 -20.25
C GLY A 19 1.17 -13.87 -19.22
N VAL A 20 1.09 -15.18 -19.48
CA VAL A 20 1.61 -16.23 -18.58
C VAL A 20 3.10 -16.05 -18.26
N LEU A 21 3.91 -15.66 -19.25
CA LEU A 21 5.34 -15.43 -19.02
C LEU A 21 5.59 -14.30 -18.00
N LEU A 22 4.77 -13.23 -18.03
CA LEU A 22 4.85 -12.15 -17.05
C LEU A 22 4.42 -12.63 -15.66
N MET A 23 3.37 -13.46 -15.57
CA MET A 23 2.95 -14.06 -14.30
C MET A 23 4.02 -14.96 -13.68
N ILE A 24 4.78 -15.70 -14.49
CA ILE A 24 5.88 -16.55 -14.00
C ILE A 24 6.97 -15.70 -13.34
N LEU A 25 7.20 -14.47 -13.81
CA LEU A 25 8.21 -13.58 -13.23
C LEU A 25 7.89 -13.18 -11.78
N GLU A 26 6.63 -13.28 -11.33
CA GLU A 26 6.28 -13.07 -9.91
C GLU A 26 7.00 -14.06 -8.97
N GLY A 27 7.46 -15.20 -9.50
CA GLY A 27 8.32 -16.14 -8.78
C GLY A 27 9.65 -15.54 -8.29
N ARG A 28 10.03 -14.36 -8.76
CA ARG A 28 11.20 -13.60 -8.26
C ARG A 28 10.98 -12.97 -6.89
N ALA A 29 9.74 -12.88 -6.41
CA ALA A 29 9.40 -12.16 -5.18
C ALA A 29 10.21 -12.59 -3.94
N PRO A 30 10.51 -13.88 -3.70
CA PRO A 30 11.40 -14.28 -2.60
C PRO A 30 12.82 -13.72 -2.74
N TRP A 31 13.33 -13.60 -3.96
CA TRP A 31 14.66 -13.06 -4.24
C TRP A 31 14.71 -11.53 -4.07
N GLU A 32 13.64 -10.84 -4.45
CA GLU A 32 13.48 -9.40 -4.18
C GLU A 32 13.36 -9.12 -2.68
N LEU A 33 12.67 -9.99 -1.93
CA LEU A 33 12.63 -9.90 -0.48
C LEU A 33 14.03 -10.09 0.12
N ALA A 34 14.76 -11.12 -0.31
CA ALA A 34 16.13 -11.36 0.14
C ALA A 34 17.06 -10.17 -0.19
N ALA A 35 16.95 -9.62 -1.40
CA ALA A 35 17.69 -8.43 -1.82
C ALA A 35 17.34 -7.20 -0.98
N THR A 36 16.07 -7.00 -0.65
CA THR A 36 15.60 -5.92 0.24
C THR A 36 16.21 -6.06 1.64
N LEU A 37 16.18 -7.27 2.21
CA LEU A 37 16.79 -7.54 3.50
C LEU A 37 18.31 -7.32 3.47
N ALA A 38 19.00 -7.77 2.42
CA ALA A 38 20.41 -7.51 2.22
C ALA A 38 20.71 -6.01 2.09
N ALA A 39 19.82 -5.23 1.48
CA ALA A 39 19.95 -3.78 1.33
C ALA A 39 19.67 -2.98 2.61
N THR A 40 19.20 -3.61 3.69
CA THR A 40 18.84 -2.95 4.96
C THR A 40 19.89 -1.96 5.50
N PRO A 41 21.21 -2.25 5.48
CA PRO A 41 22.22 -1.30 5.97
C PRO A 41 22.24 0.03 5.22
N TRP A 42 21.90 0.02 3.92
CA TRP A 42 21.79 1.23 3.11
C TRP A 42 20.44 1.91 3.32
N LEU A 43 19.35 1.14 3.42
CA LEU A 43 18.02 1.66 3.71
C LEU A 43 17.98 2.40 5.06
N ARG A 44 18.74 1.94 6.05
CA ARG A 44 18.87 2.61 7.36
C ARG A 44 19.59 3.96 7.33
N ARG A 45 20.27 4.30 6.24
CA ARG A 45 20.92 5.60 6.05
C ARG A 45 19.98 6.65 5.47
N LEU A 46 18.77 6.26 5.07
CA LEU A 46 17.77 7.19 4.58
C LEU A 46 17.29 8.11 5.72
N PRO A 47 16.88 9.35 5.40
CA PRO A 47 16.37 10.28 6.40
C PRO A 47 15.23 9.69 7.24
N ALA A 48 15.11 10.17 8.48
CA ALA A 48 13.95 9.88 9.31
C ALA A 48 12.69 10.55 8.73
N GLY A 49 11.55 9.89 8.92
CA GLY A 49 10.23 10.43 8.69
C GLY A 49 9.82 11.44 9.75
N ASP A 50 8.69 12.08 9.50
CA ASP A 50 8.10 13.16 10.29
C ASP A 50 7.01 12.68 11.27
N GLY A 51 6.85 11.37 11.45
CA GLY A 51 5.77 10.79 12.25
C GLY A 51 4.44 10.64 11.50
N HIS A 52 4.36 11.00 10.22
CA HIS A 52 3.11 10.92 9.46
C HIS A 52 2.60 9.46 9.37
N PRO A 53 1.29 9.23 9.57
CA PRO A 53 0.71 7.89 9.44
C PRO A 53 0.61 7.45 7.98
N VAL A 54 1.00 6.21 7.68
CA VAL A 54 1.01 5.65 6.32
C VAL A 54 0.17 4.37 6.27
N LEU A 55 -0.92 4.37 5.50
CA LEU A 55 -1.69 3.16 5.19
C LEU A 55 -1.02 2.38 4.05
N VAL A 56 -0.61 1.14 4.29
CA VAL A 56 0.13 0.32 3.32
C VAL A 56 -0.78 -0.74 2.70
N PHE A 57 -0.86 -0.72 1.36
CA PHE A 57 -1.67 -1.65 0.58
C PHE A 57 -0.84 -2.86 0.13
N PRO A 58 -1.36 -4.09 0.24
CA PRO A 58 -0.76 -5.25 -0.38
C PRO A 58 -0.95 -5.20 -1.90
N GLY A 59 -0.06 -5.88 -2.63
CA GLY A 59 -0.20 -6.08 -4.08
C GLY A 59 -1.48 -6.86 -4.45
N LEU A 60 -1.82 -6.89 -5.74
CA LEU A 60 -2.96 -7.65 -6.24
C LEU A 60 -2.79 -9.14 -5.93
N GLY A 61 -3.82 -9.77 -5.38
CA GLY A 61 -3.82 -11.15 -4.92
C GLY A 61 -3.02 -11.40 -3.63
N ALA A 62 -2.52 -10.36 -2.97
CA ALA A 62 -1.69 -10.48 -1.77
C ALA A 62 -2.43 -10.03 -0.49
N HIS A 63 -1.92 -10.50 0.65
CA HIS A 63 -2.41 -10.16 1.99
C HIS A 63 -1.38 -9.29 2.71
N ASP A 64 -1.79 -8.64 3.80
CA ASP A 64 -0.96 -7.81 4.67
C ASP A 64 0.36 -8.44 5.15
N PHE A 65 0.50 -9.76 5.13
CA PHE A 65 1.76 -10.40 5.54
C PHE A 65 2.89 -10.05 4.55
N THR A 66 2.56 -9.83 3.28
CA THR A 66 3.52 -9.52 2.21
C THR A 66 4.16 -8.14 2.37
N THR A 67 3.50 -7.23 3.10
CA THR A 67 3.98 -5.85 3.30
C THR A 67 4.65 -5.64 4.66
N VAL A 68 4.83 -6.69 5.48
CA VAL A 68 5.53 -6.60 6.77
C VAL A 68 6.93 -5.99 6.63
N PRO A 69 7.78 -6.38 5.66
CA PRO A 69 9.10 -5.76 5.51
C PRO A 69 9.03 -4.26 5.24
N LEU A 70 8.08 -3.82 4.41
CA LEU A 70 7.86 -2.41 4.11
C LEU A 70 7.37 -1.63 5.34
N ARG A 71 6.41 -2.18 6.09
CA ARG A 71 5.93 -1.55 7.32
C ARG A 71 7.01 -1.44 8.38
N ASN A 72 7.81 -2.49 8.58
CA ASN A 72 8.95 -2.45 9.51
C ASN A 72 9.97 -1.39 9.10
N PHE A 73 10.25 -1.25 7.80
CA PHE A 73 11.15 -0.21 7.30
C PHE A 73 10.59 1.20 7.58
N LEU A 74 9.30 1.43 7.32
CA LEU A 74 8.64 2.71 7.59
C LEU A 74 8.67 3.06 9.09
N GLU A 75 8.36 2.09 9.95
CA GLU A 75 8.41 2.24 11.41
C GLU A 75 9.85 2.53 11.91
N ASP A 76 10.85 1.82 11.39
CA ASP A 76 12.28 2.04 11.69
C ASP A 76 12.76 3.43 11.24
N ARG A 77 12.10 4.05 10.25
CA ARG A 77 12.35 5.44 9.83
C ARG A 77 11.54 6.47 10.61
N GLY A 78 10.62 6.07 11.48
CA GLY A 78 9.83 7.00 12.30
C GLY A 78 8.47 7.40 11.71
N TYR A 79 7.95 6.65 10.73
CA TYR A 79 6.55 6.76 10.30
C TYR A 79 5.64 5.88 11.16
N VAL A 80 4.33 6.15 11.17
CA VAL A 80 3.34 5.27 11.80
C VAL A 80 2.64 4.42 10.74
N ALA A 81 3.13 3.21 10.49
CA ALA A 81 2.60 2.35 9.44
C ALA A 81 1.32 1.61 9.87
N TYR A 82 0.30 1.62 9.01
CA TYR A 82 -0.96 0.89 9.19
C TYR A 82 -1.10 -0.20 8.12
N PRO A 83 -1.50 -1.43 8.51
CA PRO A 83 -1.91 -2.46 7.56
C PRO A 83 -3.24 -2.14 6.88
N TRP A 84 -3.50 -2.80 5.76
CA TRP A 84 -4.74 -2.69 4.98
C TRP A 84 -5.96 -3.28 5.70
N LYS A 85 -5.81 -4.38 6.43
CA LYS A 85 -6.84 -5.06 7.25
C LYS A 85 -8.12 -5.53 6.54
N GLN A 86 -8.21 -5.50 5.21
CA GLN A 86 -9.37 -6.04 4.48
C GLN A 86 -9.10 -7.37 3.77
N GLY A 87 -8.11 -8.15 4.23
CA GLY A 87 -7.77 -9.46 3.68
C GLY A 87 -6.93 -9.37 2.40
N PHE A 88 -7.21 -10.25 1.42
CA PHE A 88 -6.54 -10.25 0.13
C PHE A 88 -7.02 -9.09 -0.76
N ASN A 89 -6.09 -8.35 -1.35
CA ASN A 89 -6.43 -7.31 -2.33
C ASN A 89 -6.77 -7.95 -3.67
N PHE A 90 -8.05 -8.07 -4.02
CA PHE A 90 -8.49 -8.55 -5.33
C PHE A 90 -8.91 -7.40 -6.27
N GLY A 91 -8.42 -6.19 -6.02
CA GLY A 91 -8.81 -4.99 -6.74
C GLY A 91 -10.14 -4.41 -6.26
N PRO A 92 -10.72 -3.47 -7.02
CA PRO A 92 -11.92 -2.74 -6.64
C PRO A 92 -13.14 -3.66 -6.66
N ARG A 93 -13.45 -4.24 -5.51
CA ARG A 93 -14.71 -4.95 -5.25
C ARG A 93 -15.64 -4.05 -4.46
N SER A 94 -16.95 -4.33 -4.53
CA SER A 94 -17.96 -3.61 -3.75
C SER A 94 -17.56 -3.50 -2.27
N GLY A 95 -17.60 -2.30 -1.70
CA GLY A 95 -17.30 -2.07 -0.28
C GLY A 95 -15.81 -2.01 0.07
N VAL A 96 -14.90 -2.26 -0.87
CA VAL A 96 -13.46 -2.17 -0.60
C VAL A 96 -13.03 -0.71 -0.44
N LEU A 97 -13.41 0.15 -1.39
CA LEU A 97 -13.03 1.58 -1.37
C LEU A 97 -13.67 2.31 -0.20
N GLU A 98 -14.93 2.01 0.11
CA GLU A 98 -15.64 2.56 1.26
C GLU A 98 -14.90 2.27 2.57
N ARG A 99 -14.51 1.01 2.78
CA ARG A 99 -13.69 0.62 3.95
C ARG A 99 -12.31 1.25 3.96
N CYS A 100 -11.72 1.53 2.80
CA CYS A 100 -10.46 2.29 2.75
C CYS A 100 -10.64 3.70 3.27
N HIS A 101 -11.70 4.39 2.83
CA HIS A 101 -12.00 5.74 3.28
C HIS A 101 -12.31 5.76 4.78
N GLU A 102 -13.15 4.85 5.27
CA GLU A 102 -13.43 4.71 6.70
C GLU A 102 -12.15 4.53 7.52
N GLN A 103 -11.24 3.66 7.07
CA GLN A 103 -9.96 3.45 7.74
C GLN A 103 -9.05 4.68 7.68
N LEU A 104 -9.03 5.42 6.56
CA LEU A 104 -8.28 6.68 6.45
C LEU A 104 -8.85 7.73 7.39
N ASP A 105 -10.17 7.84 7.51
CA ASP A 105 -10.84 8.77 8.44
C ASP A 105 -10.52 8.41 9.90
N GLU A 106 -10.50 7.12 10.26
CA GLU A 106 -10.09 6.65 11.57
C GLU A 106 -8.63 6.99 11.89
N ILE A 107 -7.72 6.76 10.93
CA ILE A 107 -6.30 7.10 11.07
C ILE A 107 -6.15 8.61 11.23
N TYR A 108 -6.81 9.39 10.38
CA TYR A 108 -6.78 10.85 10.44
C TYR A 108 -7.28 11.36 11.80
N ALA A 109 -8.43 10.89 12.26
CA ALA A 109 -9.01 11.26 13.54
C ALA A 109 -8.09 10.90 14.73
N LYS A 110 -7.34 9.79 14.63
CA LYS A 110 -6.39 9.35 15.67
C LYS A 110 -5.15 10.23 15.76
N HIS A 111 -4.65 10.76 14.63
CA HIS A 111 -3.38 11.50 14.58
C HIS A 111 -3.54 13.03 14.48
N GLN A 112 -4.75 13.53 14.18
CA GLN A 112 -5.06 14.97 14.12
C GLN A 112 -5.81 15.51 15.34
N ARG A 113 -6.01 14.72 16.40
CA ARG A 113 -6.49 15.24 17.69
C ARG A 113 -5.30 15.78 18.49
N PRO A 114 -5.32 17.06 18.94
CA PRO A 114 -4.33 17.53 19.91
C PRO A 114 -4.48 16.71 21.20
N ALA A 115 -3.34 16.34 21.79
CA ALA A 115 -3.28 15.71 23.12
C ALA A 115 -3.88 16.62 24.20
#